data_AF-S6FEW8-F1
#
_entry.id   AF-S6FEW8-F1
#
_cell.length_a   1.000
_cell.length_b   1.000
_cell.length_c   1.000
_cell.angle_alpha   90.00
_cell.angle_beta   90.00
_cell.angle_gamma   90.00
#
_symmetry.space_group_name_H-M   'P 1'
#
loop_
_entity.id
_entity.type
_entity.pdbx_description
1 polymer ?
#
loop_
_entity_poly.entity_id
_entity_poly.type
_entity_poly.pdbx_seq_one_letter_code
_entity_poly.pdbx_strand_id
1 'polypeptide(L)'
;MEKDYLKTRFEPEEFEKLKKKLVRYECALDVVRTQLSNLNTYYNNFEAINPIEHIKHRLKSPESIAGKLKKKDLPVTADAADEHLSDIAGIRIICSYAKNIYEIVEIIKSQEAFTVVSEKDYLRNVKKQVIVVII
;
A
#
# COMPACT_ATOMS: atom_id res chain seq x y z
N MET A 1 -29.07 -0.47 -0.61
CA MET A 1 -28.00 -1.44 -0.92
C MET A 1 -27.92 -1.80 -2.41
N GLU A 2 -28.89 -1.41 -3.24
CA GLU A 2 -29.06 -1.90 -4.62
C GLU A 2 -28.45 -1.01 -5.73
N LYS A 3 -27.55 -0.07 -5.39
CA LYS A 3 -27.03 0.92 -6.35
C LYS A 3 -25.50 1.06 -6.39
N ASP A 4 -24.77 0.28 -5.60
CA ASP A 4 -23.32 0.44 -5.47
C ASP A 4 -22.55 -0.32 -6.56
N TYR A 5 -23.02 -1.50 -6.97
CA TYR A 5 -22.39 -2.33 -8.01
C TYR A 5 -22.41 -1.72 -9.41
N LEU A 6 -23.43 -0.91 -9.75
CA LEU A 6 -23.51 -0.24 -11.06
C LEU A 6 -22.36 0.74 -11.30
N LYS A 7 -21.72 1.25 -10.24
CA LYS A 7 -20.56 2.15 -10.35
C LYS A 7 -19.24 1.40 -10.45
N THR A 8 -19.16 0.19 -9.91
CA THR A 8 -17.90 -0.54 -9.74
C THR A 8 -17.51 -1.39 -10.94
N ARG A 9 -18.42 -1.59 -11.92
CA ARG A 9 -18.17 -2.38 -13.15
C ARG A 9 -17.87 -3.87 -12.90
N PHE A 10 -18.10 -4.35 -11.67
CA PHE A 10 -17.99 -5.75 -11.29
C PHE A 10 -19.35 -6.43 -11.38
N GLU A 11 -19.36 -7.72 -11.74
CA GLU A 11 -20.53 -8.57 -11.54
C GLU A 11 -20.81 -8.74 -10.03
N PRO A 12 -22.08 -8.92 -9.61
CA PRO A 12 -22.43 -8.94 -8.18
C PRO A 12 -21.66 -9.97 -7.35
N GLU A 13 -21.46 -11.18 -7.88
CA GLU A 13 -20.73 -12.24 -7.20
C GLU A 13 -19.24 -11.89 -7.02
N GLU A 14 -18.62 -11.35 -8.07
CA GLU A 14 -17.23 -10.91 -8.06
C GLU A 14 -17.03 -9.71 -7.13
N PHE A 15 -18.02 -8.83 -7.03
CA PHE A 15 -17.97 -7.70 -6.10
C PHE A 15 -17.97 -8.15 -4.64
N GLU A 16 -18.77 -9.17 -4.29
CA GLU A 16 -18.75 -9.72 -2.92
C GLU A 16 -17.43 -10.45 -2.60
N LYS A 17 -16.85 -11.17 -3.57
CA LYS A 17 -15.49 -11.73 -3.42
C LYS A 17 -14.45 -10.63 -3.21
N LEU A 18 -14.54 -9.54 -3.99
CA LEU A 18 -13.65 -8.40 -3.89
C LEU A 18 -13.74 -7.75 -2.51
N LYS A 19 -14.95 -7.52 -1.97
CA LYS A 19 -15.12 -6.97 -0.62
C LYS A 19 -14.40 -7.79 0.45
N LYS A 20 -14.52 -9.12 0.40
CA LYS A 20 -13.80 -10.01 1.32
C LYS A 20 -12.28 -9.85 1.20
N LYS A 21 -11.75 -9.73 -0.03
CA LYS A 21 -10.33 -9.44 -0.26
C LYS A 21 -9.94 -8.06 0.29
N LEU A 22 -10.75 -7.03 0.07
CA LEU A 22 -10.48 -5.67 0.55
C LEU A 22 -10.38 -5.58 2.07
N VAL A 23 -11.23 -6.30 2.80
CA VAL A 23 -11.11 -6.39 4.26
C VAL A 23 -9.77 -7.00 4.67
N ARG A 24 -9.29 -8.04 3.98
CA ARG A 24 -7.95 -8.60 4.24
C ARG A 24 -6.84 -7.58 4.00
N TYR A 25 -6.93 -6.81 2.92
CA TYR A 25 -5.99 -5.73 2.62
C TYR A 25 -6.02 -4.61 3.68
N GLU A 26 -7.19 -4.27 4.20
CA GLU A 26 -7.34 -3.30 5.28
C GLU A 26 -6.69 -3.80 6.59
N CYS A 27 -6.95 -5.05 6.98
CA CYS A 27 -6.29 -5.65 8.14
C CYS A 27 -4.77 -5.67 8.01
N ALA A 28 -4.24 -6.05 6.83
CA ALA A 28 -2.80 -6.02 6.58
C ALA A 28 -2.23 -4.60 6.68
N LEU A 29 -2.96 -3.61 6.14
CA LEU A 29 -2.58 -2.20 6.21
C LEU A 29 -2.48 -1.71 7.66
N ASP A 30 -3.41 -2.12 8.53
CA ASP A 30 -3.44 -1.71 9.93
C ASP A 30 -2.29 -2.28 10.77
N VAL A 31 -1.85 -3.51 10.47
CA VAL A 31 -0.63 -4.09 11.09
C VAL A 31 0.57 -3.19 10.79
N VAL A 32 0.75 -2.84 9.52
CA VAL A 32 1.91 -2.04 9.11
C VAL A 32 1.82 -0.62 9.64
N ARG A 33 0.63 -0.02 9.62
CA ARG A 33 0.38 1.30 10.21
C ARG A 33 0.72 1.34 11.68
N THR A 34 0.36 0.31 12.44
CA THR A 34 0.67 0.21 13.87
C THR A 34 2.17 0.18 14.09
N GLN A 35 2.90 -0.65 13.34
CA GLN A 35 4.35 -0.72 13.46
C GLN A 35 5.04 0.60 13.11
N LEU A 36 4.63 1.24 12.02
CA LEU A 36 5.17 2.55 11.63
C LEU A 36 4.81 3.66 12.62
N SER A 37 3.62 3.60 13.23
CA SER A 37 3.19 4.53 14.27
C SER A 37 4.04 4.39 15.53
N ASN A 38 4.35 3.15 15.93
CA ASN A 38 5.24 2.86 17.06
C ASN A 38 6.65 3.37 16.78
N LEU A 39 7.18 3.14 15.56
CA LEU A 39 8.47 3.65 15.13
C LEU A 39 8.51 5.18 15.17
N ASN A 40 7.50 5.84 14.61
CA ASN A 40 7.38 7.29 14.63
C ASN A 40 7.30 7.84 16.08
N THR A 41 6.58 7.14 16.96
CA THR A 41 6.50 7.50 18.38
C THR A 41 7.86 7.37 19.06
N TYR A 42 8.61 6.29 18.80
CA TYR A 42 9.95 6.10 19.33
C TYR A 42 10.88 7.25 18.93
N TYR A 43 10.99 7.56 17.64
CA TYR A 43 11.86 8.64 17.15
C TYR A 43 11.49 10.01 17.73
N ASN A 44 10.20 10.31 17.89
CA ASN A 44 9.77 11.58 18.48
C ASN A 44 10.14 11.73 19.97
N ASN A 45 10.30 10.62 20.71
CA ASN A 45 10.57 10.66 22.14
C ASN A 45 12.04 10.48 22.50
N PHE A 46 12.79 9.71 21.70
CA PHE A 46 14.13 9.25 22.07
C PHE A 46 15.25 9.76 21.16
N GLU A 47 14.92 10.32 20.00
CA GLU A 47 15.91 10.77 19.02
C GLU A 47 15.81 12.28 18.80
N ALA A 48 16.96 12.90 18.53
CA ALA A 48 17.02 14.35 18.31
C ALA A 48 16.33 14.78 16.99
N ILE A 49 16.27 13.87 16.01
CA ILE A 49 15.69 14.12 14.69
C ILE A 49 14.83 12.92 14.32
N ASN A 50 13.54 13.16 14.07
CA ASN A 50 12.67 12.13 13.53
C ASN A 50 12.85 12.03 12.00
N PRO A 51 13.21 10.85 11.46
CA PRO A 51 13.34 10.65 10.03
C PRO A 51 12.00 10.70 9.27
N ILE A 52 10.88 10.44 9.96
CA ILE A 52 9.53 10.40 9.42
C ILE A 52 8.84 11.75 9.63
N GLU A 53 8.36 12.35 8.55
CA GLU A 53 7.55 13.57 8.60
C GLU A 53 6.05 13.21 8.67
N HIS A 54 5.59 12.41 7.71
CA HIS A 54 4.19 12.03 7.60
C HIS A 54 4.02 10.62 7.01
N ILE A 55 3.09 9.85 7.56
CA ILE A 55 2.69 8.54 7.03
C ILE A 55 1.27 8.66 6.48
N LYS A 56 1.10 8.35 5.19
CA LYS A 56 -0.20 8.25 4.53
C LYS A 56 -0.44 6.81 4.13
N HIS A 57 -1.69 6.39 4.17
CA HIS A 57 -2.11 5.06 3.75
C HIS A 57 -3.30 5.21 2.82
N ARG A 58 -3.50 4.22 1.95
CA ARG A 58 -4.58 4.22 0.98
C ARG A 58 -5.00 2.80 0.67
N LEU A 59 -6.30 2.55 0.74
CA LEU A 59 -6.94 1.41 0.11
C LEU A 59 -7.60 1.88 -1.20
N LYS A 60 -7.41 1.12 -2.28
CA LYS A 60 -7.97 1.45 -3.58
C LYS A 60 -9.48 1.16 -3.59
N SER A 61 -10.27 2.10 -4.11
CA SER A 61 -11.70 1.89 -4.25
C SER A 61 -12.01 0.82 -5.32
N PRO A 62 -13.12 0.08 -5.20
CA PRO A 62 -13.52 -0.91 -6.21
C PRO A 62 -13.59 -0.35 -7.64
N GLU A 63 -14.07 0.88 -7.83
CA GLU A 63 -14.13 1.54 -9.14
C GLU A 63 -12.73 1.77 -9.72
N SER A 64 -11.79 2.16 -8.85
CA SER A 64 -10.39 2.37 -9.24
C SER A 64 -9.69 1.05 -9.54
N ILE A 65 -10.06 -0.05 -8.88
CA ILE A 65 -9.60 -1.41 -9.15
C ILE A 65 -10.08 -1.84 -10.53
N ALA A 66 -11.40 -1.80 -10.78
CA ALA A 66 -11.98 -2.14 -12.07
C ALA A 66 -11.40 -1.28 -13.21
N GLY A 67 -11.22 0.02 -12.97
CA GLY A 67 -10.61 0.93 -13.93
C GLY A 67 -9.16 0.55 -14.29
N LYS A 68 -8.38 0.05 -13.33
CA LYS A 68 -7.01 -0.44 -13.58
C LYS A 68 -7.00 -1.76 -14.32
N LEU A 69 -7.88 -2.70 -13.98
CA LEU A 69 -7.99 -3.98 -14.67
C LEU A 69 -8.33 -3.75 -16.15
N LYS A 70 -9.34 -2.92 -16.43
CA LYS A 70 -9.70 -2.56 -17.82
C LYS A 70 -8.56 -1.87 -18.58
N LYS A 71 -7.80 -0.98 -17.94
CA LYS A 71 -6.63 -0.33 -18.58
C LYS A 71 -5.51 -1.31 -18.92
N LYS A 72 -5.45 -2.44 -18.24
CA LYS A 72 -4.50 -3.53 -18.49
C LYS A 72 -5.08 -4.63 -19.38
N ASP A 73 -6.29 -4.44 -19.90
CA ASP A 73 -7.04 -5.45 -20.67
C ASP A 73 -7.26 -6.78 -19.91
N LEU A 74 -7.47 -6.67 -18.59
CA LEU A 74 -7.71 -7.80 -17.69
C LEU A 74 -9.19 -7.94 -17.35
N PRO A 75 -9.68 -9.16 -17.06
CA PRO A 75 -11.05 -9.38 -16.62
C PRO A 75 -11.31 -8.65 -15.29
N VAL A 76 -12.53 -8.12 -15.13
CA VAL A 76 -12.95 -7.40 -13.92
C VAL A 76 -13.46 -8.42 -12.88
N THR A 77 -12.53 -9.18 -12.33
CA THR A 77 -12.78 -10.21 -11.31
C THR A 77 -11.96 -9.94 -10.06
N ALA A 78 -12.41 -10.49 -8.93
CA ALA A 78 -11.72 -10.33 -7.65
C ALA A 78 -10.34 -10.99 -7.68
N ASP A 79 -10.20 -12.11 -8.39
CA ASP A 79 -8.93 -12.84 -8.48
C ASP A 79 -7.92 -12.13 -9.40
N ALA A 80 -8.36 -11.60 -10.55
CA ALA A 80 -7.49 -10.80 -11.41
C ALA A 80 -7.00 -9.53 -10.70
N ALA A 81 -7.81 -8.94 -9.81
CA ALA A 81 -7.37 -7.83 -8.97
C ALA A 81 -6.20 -8.26 -8.07
N ASP A 82 -6.37 -9.38 -7.38
CA ASP A 82 -5.42 -9.94 -6.40
C ASP A 82 -4.07 -10.32 -7.05
N GLU A 83 -4.12 -10.95 -8.23
CA GLU A 83 -2.94 -11.47 -8.91
C GLU A 83 -2.15 -10.39 -9.67
N HIS A 84 -2.81 -9.34 -10.15
CA HIS A 84 -2.20 -8.41 -11.11
C HIS A 84 -2.09 -6.96 -10.63
N LEU A 85 -2.70 -6.61 -9.49
CA LEU A 85 -2.63 -5.26 -8.93
C LEU A 85 -1.83 -5.25 -7.63
N SER A 86 -0.59 -4.77 -7.73
CA SER A 86 0.31 -4.61 -6.58
C SER A 86 0.03 -3.37 -5.71
N ASP A 87 -0.95 -2.53 -6.06
CA ASP A 87 -1.25 -1.25 -5.39
C ASP A 87 -2.69 -1.17 -4.87
N ILE A 88 -3.24 -2.29 -4.40
CA ILE A 88 -4.57 -2.32 -3.77
C ILE A 88 -4.51 -1.65 -2.39
N ALA A 89 -3.59 -2.09 -1.54
CA ALA A 89 -3.21 -1.42 -0.30
C ALA A 89 -1.81 -0.80 -0.46
N GLY A 90 -1.63 0.41 0.03
CA GLY A 90 -0.33 1.08 -0.04
C GLY A 90 -0.12 2.07 1.09
N ILE A 91 1.12 2.13 1.55
CA ILE A 91 1.60 3.12 2.53
C ILE A 91 2.63 4.02 1.85
N ARG A 92 2.55 5.30 2.16
CA ARG A 92 3.49 6.32 1.73
C ARG A 92 4.10 6.96 2.96
N ILE A 93 5.39 6.76 3.13
CA ILE A 93 6.18 7.42 4.17
C ILE A 93 6.86 8.63 3.51
N ILE A 94 6.67 9.80 4.11
CA ILE A 94 7.29 11.05 3.71
C ILE A 94 8.38 11.34 4.74
N CYS A 95 9.61 11.55 4.28
CA CYS A 95 10.78 11.80 5.11
C CYS A 95 11.35 13.19 4.81
N SER A 96 11.90 13.85 5.82
CA SER A 96 12.43 15.21 5.67
C SER A 96 13.72 15.30 4.85
N TYR A 97 14.49 14.20 4.76
CA TYR A 97 15.73 14.14 3.99
C TYR A 97 15.84 12.84 3.18
N ALA A 98 16.54 12.91 2.04
CA ALA A 98 16.75 11.74 1.18
C ALA A 98 17.57 10.63 1.84
N LYS A 99 18.50 10.96 2.76
CA LYS A 99 19.25 9.94 3.52
C LYS A 99 18.35 9.10 4.42
N ASN A 100 17.36 9.73 5.05
CA ASN A 100 16.42 9.11 6.00
C ASN A 100 15.56 8.05 5.32
N ILE A 101 15.38 8.16 4.00
CA ILE A 101 14.65 7.17 3.22
C ILE A 101 15.32 5.80 3.32
N TYR A 102 16.65 5.74 3.18
CA TYR A 102 17.38 4.47 3.25
C TYR A 102 17.36 3.89 4.67
N GLU A 103 17.48 4.74 5.70
CA GLU A 103 17.39 4.31 7.10
C GLU A 103 16.04 3.64 7.39
N ILE A 104 14.93 4.26 6.97
CA ILE A 104 13.59 3.70 7.17
C ILE A 104 13.39 2.39 6.39
N VAL A 105 13.91 2.31 5.16
CA VAL A 105 13.83 1.08 4.35
C VAL A 105 14.53 -0.08 5.05
N GLU A 106 15.74 0.15 5.58
CA GLU A 106 16.49 -0.90 6.28
C GLU A 106 15.80 -1.33 7.58
N ILE A 107 15.21 -0.40 8.33
CA ILE A 107 14.42 -0.73 9.54
C ILE A 107 13.20 -1.58 9.19
N ILE A 108 12.50 -1.26 8.10
CA ILE A 108 11.33 -2.03 7.65
C ILE A 108 11.78 -3.43 7.19
N LYS A 109 12.87 -3.52 6.41
CA LYS A 109 13.45 -4.79 5.96
C LYS A 109 13.88 -5.69 7.11
N SER A 110 14.31 -5.11 8.23
CA SER A 110 14.76 -5.88 9.39
C SER A 110 13.61 -6.38 10.27
N GLN A 111 12.35 -5.98 10.03
CA GLN A 111 11.21 -6.49 10.80
C GLN A 111 10.82 -7.89 10.32
N GLU A 112 10.68 -8.83 11.24
CA GLU A 112 10.23 -10.20 10.95
C GLU A 112 8.81 -10.26 10.35
N ALA A 113 8.01 -9.22 10.59
CA ALA A 113 6.65 -9.11 10.08
C ALA A 113 6.55 -8.82 8.57
N PHE A 114 7.66 -8.43 7.92
CA PHE A 114 7.67 -8.08 6.50
C PHE A 114 8.59 -8.99 5.69
N THR A 115 8.14 -9.32 4.48
CA THR A 115 8.98 -9.93 3.46
C THR A 115 9.07 -8.98 2.28
N VAL A 116 10.29 -8.61 1.88
CA VAL A 116 10.45 -7.75 0.70
C VAL A 116 10.29 -8.56 -0.57
N VAL A 117 9.16 -8.38 -1.24
CA VAL A 117 8.88 -9.03 -2.54
C VAL A 117 9.56 -8.31 -3.70
N SER A 118 9.60 -6.98 -3.65
CA SER A 118 10.29 -6.17 -4.66
C SER A 118 10.69 -4.81 -4.11
N GLU A 119 11.82 -4.28 -4.57
CA GLU A 119 12.31 -2.95 -4.23
C GLU A 119 12.66 -2.18 -5.50
N LYS A 120 12.27 -0.89 -5.54
CA LYS A 120 12.58 0.00 -6.67
C LYS A 120 13.10 1.33 -6.13
N ASP A 121 14.39 1.57 -6.30
CA ASP A 121 15.04 2.83 -5.94
C ASP A 121 14.99 3.81 -7.11
N TYR A 122 14.11 4.81 -6.99
CA TYR A 122 13.97 5.89 -7.96
C TYR A 122 14.73 7.17 -7.58
N LEU A 123 15.45 7.19 -6.45
CA LEU A 123 16.35 8.29 -6.07
C LEU A 123 17.65 8.19 -6.86
N ARG A 124 18.18 6.96 -6.98
CA ARG A 124 19.38 6.68 -7.79
C ARG A 124 19.07 6.60 -9.28
N ASN A 125 17.84 6.25 -9.64
CA ASN A 125 17.41 6.05 -11.02
C ASN A 125 16.21 6.98 -11.33
N VAL A 126 16.52 8.16 -11.89
CA VAL A 126 15.63 9.33 -11.93
C VAL A 126 14.43 9.16 -12.87
N LYS A 127 13.46 8.29 -12.54
CA LYS A 127 12.12 8.25 -13.15
C LYS A 127 11.06 7.75 -12.14
N LYS A 128 10.50 8.70 -11.36
CA LYS A 128 9.26 8.63 -10.53
C LYS A 128 9.41 8.21 -9.06
N GLN A 129 9.05 9.10 -8.13
CA GLN A 129 9.16 8.90 -6.68
C GLN A 129 8.11 7.93 -6.08
N VAL A 130 8.46 7.39 -4.89
CA VAL A 130 7.73 6.57 -3.90
C VAL A 130 8.29 5.14 -3.78
N ILE A 131 8.82 4.82 -2.60
CA ILE A 131 9.09 3.44 -2.18
C ILE A 131 7.74 2.75 -2.00
N VAL A 132 7.57 1.66 -2.73
CA VAL A 132 6.45 0.74 -2.55
C VAL A 132 7.02 -0.48 -1.86
N VAL A 133 6.83 -0.57 -0.55
CA VAL A 133 6.95 -1.85 0.15
C VAL A 133 5.64 -2.59 -0.13
N ILE A 134 5.71 -3.66 -0.93
CA ILE A 134 4.62 -4.62 -1.08
C ILE A 134 4.82 -5.63 0.05
N ILE A 135 3.89 -5.64 1.01
CA ILE A 135 3.74 -6.74 1.97
C ILE A 135 3.00 -7.87 1.28
#